data_AF-A0A967PQH5-F1
#
_entry.id   AF-A0A967PQH5-F1
#
_cell.length_a   1.000
_cell.length_b   1.000
_cell.length_c   1.000
_cell.angle_alpha   90.00
_cell.angle_beta   90.00
_cell.angle_gamma   90.00
#
_symmetry.space_group_name_H-M   'P 1'
#
loop_
_entity.id
_entity.type
_entity.pdbx_description
1 polymer ?
#
loop_
_entity_poly.entity_id
_entity_poly.type
_entity_poly.pdbx_seq_one_letter_code
_entity_poly.pdbx_strand_id
1 'polypeptide(L)' 'MARAAILGTGLIGASVGIALGRAGWQRTGWDPDRSALDKAMRFGAVDIAAEGGAVAVDGADLIVLAGPVAAVVDTLGGL' A
#
# COMPACT_ATOMS: atom_id res chain seq x y z
N MET A 1 -2.47 9.86 14.24
CA MET A 1 -2.08 8.43 14.12
C MET A 1 -1.08 8.32 13.00
N ALA A 2 -0.10 7.42 13.12
CA ALA A 2 0.90 7.23 12.05
C ALA A 2 0.24 6.62 10.81
N ARG A 3 0.63 7.10 9.63
CA ARG A 3 0.06 6.74 8.33
C ARG A 3 1.09 6.03 7.46
N ALA A 4 0.71 4.89 6.90
CA ALA A 4 1.52 4.16 5.93
C ALA A 4 0.82 4.09 4.57
N ALA A 5 1.60 4.22 3.50
CA ALA A 5 1.18 3.92 2.14
C ALA A 5 1.79 2.60 1.70
N ILE A 6 0.99 1.73 1.10
CA ILE A 6 1.41 0.40 0.62
C ILE A 6 1.19 0.37 -0.89
N LEU A 7 2.29 0.37 -1.65
CA LEU A 7 2.29 0.34 -3.10
C LEU A 7 2.67 -1.07 -3.56
N GLY A 8 1.67 -1.81 -4.05
CA GLY A 8 1.73 -3.25 -4.24
C GLY A 8 1.10 -3.98 -3.05
N THR A 9 -0.05 -4.60 -3.27
CA THR A 9 -0.93 -5.22 -2.26
C THR A 9 -1.04 -6.73 -2.42
N GLY A 10 -0.11 -7.34 -3.15
CA GLY A 10 0.10 -8.78 -3.15
C GLY A 10 0.60 -9.32 -1.79
N LEU A 11 1.19 -10.51 -1.79
CA LEU A 11 1.53 -11.24 -0.56
C LEU A 11 2.34 -10.40 0.45
N ILE A 12 3.41 -9.74 -0.01
CA ILE A 12 4.32 -8.99 0.86
C ILE A 12 3.65 -7.72 1.39
N GLY A 13 3.13 -6.88 0.51
CA GLY A 13 2.47 -5.63 0.90
C GLY A 13 1.27 -5.86 1.81
N ALA A 14 0.44 -6.86 1.52
CA ALA A 14 -0.69 -7.21 2.37
C ALA A 14 -0.23 -7.69 3.76
N SER A 15 0.82 -8.52 3.83
CA SER A 15 1.36 -9.02 5.10
C SER A 15 1.91 -7.89 5.97
N VAL A 16 2.66 -6.95 5.37
CA VAL A 16 3.15 -5.75 6.04
C VAL A 16 1.99 -4.88 6.50
N GLY A 17 0.97 -4.67 5.65
CA GLY A 17 -0.20 -3.89 5.99
C GLY A 17 -0.99 -4.45 7.16
N ILE A 18 -1.18 -5.77 7.23
CA ILE A 18 -1.83 -6.41 8.39
C ILE A 18 -1.00 -6.19 9.67
N ALA A 19 0.33 -6.34 9.60
CA ALA A 19 1.20 -6.11 10.74
C ALA A 19 1.17 -4.65 11.22
N LEU A 20 1.19 -3.68 10.29
CA LEU A 20 1.06 -2.25 10.59
C LEU A 20 -0.30 -1.93 11.23
N GLY A 21 -1.38 -2.55 10.74
CA GLY A 21 -2.71 -2.39 11.32
C GLY A 21 -2.77 -2.88 12.76
N ARG A 22 -2.14 -4.02 13.06
CA ARG A 22 -1.99 -4.54 14.44
C ARG A 22 -1.18 -3.62 15.34
N ALA A 23 -0.27 -2.83 14.76
CA ALA A 23 0.50 -1.81 15.47
C ALA A 23 -0.22 -0.46 15.58
N GLY A 24 -1.47 -0.34 15.10
CA GLY A 24 -2.28 0.88 15.22
C GLY A 24 -2.02 1.93 14.13
N TRP A 25 -1.41 1.54 13.01
CA TRP A 25 -1.19 2.43 11.86
C TRP A 25 -2.41 2.46 10.94
N GLN A 26 -2.70 3.64 10.39
CA GLN A 26 -3.65 3.79 9.29
C GLN A 26 -2.94 3.54 7.96
N ARG A 27 -3.56 2.79 7.05
CA ARG A 27 -2.90 2.28 5.84
C ARG A 27 -3.71 2.61 4.61
N THR A 28 -3.09 3.31 3.66
CA THR A 28 -3.64 3.50 2.32
C THR A 28 -2.94 2.55 1.35
N GLY A 29 -3.70 1.86 0.50
CA GLY A 29 -3.18 0.90 -0.47
C GLY A 29 -3.36 1.36 -1.90
N TRP A 30 -2.41 1.02 -2.76
CA TRP A 30 -2.57 1.09 -4.21
C TRP A 30 -1.91 -0.12 -4.87
N ASP A 31 -2.52 -0.59 -5.96
CA ASP A 31 -2.03 -1.68 -6.79
C ASP A 31 -2.53 -1.47 -8.23
N PRO A 32 -1.71 -1.70 -9.26
CA PRO A 32 -2.19 -1.73 -10.64
C PRO A 32 -3.22 -2.84 -10.89
N ASP A 33 -3.18 -3.94 -10.15
CA ASP A 33 -4.22 -4.97 -10.15
C ASP A 33 -5.31 -4.64 -9.11
N ARG A 34 -6.44 -4.12 -9.59
CA ARG A 34 -7.59 -3.78 -8.74
C ARG A 34 -8.11 -4.98 -7.93
N SER A 35 -8.00 -6.19 -8.47
CA SER A 35 -8.47 -7.39 -7.78
C SER A 35 -7.59 -7.75 -6.58
N ALA A 36 -6.28 -7.44 -6.65
CA ALA A 36 -5.36 -7.59 -5.53
C ALA A 36 -5.68 -6.57 -4.42
N LEU A 37 -5.91 -5.31 -4.81
CA LEU A 37 -6.27 -4.24 -3.87
C LEU A 37 -7.58 -4.53 -3.14
N ASP A 38 -8.61 -4.97 -3.86
CA ASP A 38 -9.91 -5.33 -3.28
C ASP A 38 -9.79 -6.50 -2.30
N LYS A 39 -8.97 -7.50 -2.60
CA LYS A 39 -8.67 -8.60 -1.67
C LYS A 39 -7.94 -8.07 -0.43
N ALA A 40 -6.92 -7.25 -0.60
CA ALA A 40 -6.17 -6.67 0.51
C ALA A 40 -7.05 -5.84 1.45
N MET A 41 -7.99 -5.04 0.91
CA MET A 41 -9.03 -4.35 1.68
C MET A 41 -9.90 -5.35 2.47
N ARG A 42 -10.40 -6.40 1.82
CA ARG A 42 -11.25 -7.42 2.48
C ARG A 42 -10.53 -8.16 3.61
N PHE A 43 -9.24 -8.41 3.46
CA PHE A 43 -8.42 -9.04 4.50
C PHE A 43 -7.94 -8.04 5.57
N GLY A 44 -8.34 -6.76 5.47
CA GLY A 44 -7.97 -5.72 6.42
C GLY A 44 -6.49 -5.38 6.39
N ALA A 45 -5.81 -5.57 5.25
CA ALA A 45 -4.42 -5.18 5.07
C ALA A 45 -4.25 -3.67 4.83
N VAL A 46 -5.26 -3.03 4.27
CA VAL A 46 -5.34 -1.59 4.04
C VAL A 46 -6.73 -1.08 4.46
N ASP A 47 -6.80 0.20 4.85
CA ASP A 47 -8.03 0.86 5.29
C ASP A 47 -8.68 1.65 4.15
N ILE A 48 -7.87 2.14 3.22
CA ILE A 48 -8.29 2.97 2.08
C ILE A 48 -7.66 2.42 0.80
N ALA A 49 -8.48 2.21 -0.23
CA ALA A 49 -8.01 1.88 -1.58
C ALA A 49 -7.88 3.17 -2.41
N ALA A 50 -6.65 3.61 -2.68
CA ALA A 50 -6.38 4.81 -3.46
C ALA A 50 -6.51 4.55 -4.98
N GLU A 51 -6.84 5.61 -5.73
CA GLU A 51 -6.97 5.56 -7.19
C GLU A 51 -5.62 5.66 -7.93
N GLY A 52 -4.55 6.05 -7.23
CA GLY A 52 -3.22 6.22 -7.80
C GLY A 52 -2.12 6.18 -6.73
N GLY A 53 -0.88 5.91 -7.15
CA GLY A 53 0.28 5.88 -6.26
C GLY A 53 0.54 7.21 -5.55
N ALA A 54 0.55 8.32 -6.29
CA ALA A 54 0.72 9.67 -5.73
C ALA A 54 -0.35 10.02 -4.68
N VAL A 55 -1.61 9.61 -4.92
CA VAL A 55 -2.70 9.79 -3.96
C VAL A 55 -2.51 8.91 -2.73
N ALA A 56 -1.99 7.69 -2.90
CA ALA A 56 -1.79 6.76 -1.80
C ALA A 56 -0.73 7.25 -0.80
N VAL A 57 0.30 7.95 -1.28
CA VAL A 57 1.41 8.45 -0.46
C VAL A 57 1.15 9.80 0.21
N ASP A 58 0.05 10.47 -0.14
CA ASP A 58 -0.27 11.81 0.38
C ASP A 58 -0.43 11.81 1.91
N GLY A 59 0.50 12.51 2.57
CA GLY A 59 0.62 12.60 4.02
C GLY A 59 0.94 11.27 4.72
N ALA A 60 1.59 10.32 4.03
CA ALA A 60 2.12 9.11 4.64
C ALA A 60 3.45 9.39 5.37
N ASP A 61 3.60 8.86 6.57
CA ASP A 61 4.85 8.88 7.35
C ASP A 61 5.81 7.76 6.89
N LEU A 62 5.26 6.70 6.29
CA LEU A 62 5.96 5.53 5.79
C LEU A 62 5.41 5.13 4.42
N ILE A 63 6.30 4.88 3.46
CA ILE A 63 5.94 4.32 2.15
C ILE A 63 6.56 2.93 2.02
N VAL A 64 5.74 1.92 1.73
CA VAL A 64 6.16 0.54 1.49
C VAL A 64 6.01 0.24 0.00
N LEU A 65 7.14 0.09 -0.69
CA LEU A 65 7.20 -0.32 -2.09
C LEU A 65 7.29 -1.85 -2.16
N ALA A 66 6.16 -2.51 -2.39
CA ALA A 66 6.02 -3.97 -2.40
C ALA A 66 5.61 -4.53 -3.78
N GLY A 67 5.86 -3.77 -4.86
CA GLY A 67 5.78 -4.25 -6.24
C GLY A 67 7.02 -5.09 -6.65
N PRO A 68 7.04 -5.62 -7.87
CA PRO A 68 8.23 -6.30 -8.41
C PRO A 68 9.45 -5.38 -8.38
N VAL A 69 10.61 -5.91 -7.97
CA VAL A 69 11.84 -5.12 -7.78
C VAL A 69 12.20 -4.28 -9.02
N ALA A 70 12.03 -4.83 -10.22
CA ALA A 70 12.31 -4.12 -11.47
C ALA A 70 11.43 -2.87 -11.67
N ALA A 71 10.23 -2.83 -11.11
CA ALA A 71 9.28 -1.73 -11.26
C ALA A 71 9.36 -0.70 -10.11
N VAL A 72 10.16 -0.95 -9.07
CA VAL A 72 10.26 -0.08 -7.89
C VAL A 72 10.80 1.30 -8.25
N VAL A 73 11.81 1.38 -9.13
CA VAL A 73 12.42 2.64 -9.56
C VAL A 73 11.42 3.50 -10.34
N ASP A 74 10.72 2.89 -11.29
CA ASP A 74 9.69 3.58 -12.09
C ASP A 74 8.53 4.05 -11.21
N THR A 75 8.10 3.20 -10.26
CA THR A 75 7.06 3.57 -9.29
C THR A 75 7.49 4.80 -8.51
N LEU A 76 8.69 4.78 -7.93
CA LEU A 76 9.22 5.90 -7.13
C LEU A 76 9.31 7.20 -7.95
N GLY A 77 9.68 7.12 -9.23
CA GLY A 77 9.73 8.29 -10.11
C GLY A 77 8.37 8.89 -10.46
N GLY A 78 7.28 8.14 -10.26
CA GLY A 78 5.91 8.57 -10.54
C GLY A 78 5.07 8.94 -9.31
N LEU A 79 5.67 8.96 -8.12
CA LEU A 79 5.03 9.37 -6.87
C LEU A 79 5.07 10.88 -6.65
#